data_AF-A0A3C1M045-F1
#
_entry.id   AF-A0A3C1M045-F1
#
_cell.length_a   1.000
_cell.length_b   1.000
_cell.length_c   1.000
_cell.angle_alpha   90.00
_cell.angle_beta   90.00
_cell.angle_gamma   90.00
#
_symmetry.space_group_name_H-M   'P 1'
#
loop_
_entity.id
_entity.type
_entity.pdbx_description
1 polymer ?
#
loop_
_entity_poly.entity_id
_entity_poly.type
_entity_poly.pdbx_seq_one_letter_code
_entity_poly.pdbx_strand_id
1 'polypeptide(L)'
;RHNNLAGQSAALDAERAAALRDLVRRVQECSPSADSLKQGMGALFATLEQRQETLTEFWQNLERLRGETQHKEQEVANLGATAQSKRAAWQQANQSWGEARIQLQGQQLLLQVQENNTATLRQQLQAYEVLLAQLGQVVETLGGNTVALDAEEAARLEAMSLPELTAAIAAYESEYEKSLNWLNAQEDELAALEGELADLQSQIERANEFERIELESSREFTEEQYKLLEISLLPQRDTLRQREGVLMAQRDILARRQGAGDTGNPAQLLTPALSQVESQKNQLTKEVQKLDSQIAVVRNLIQEQSASLDRQQQELTQQKEEWEALEAQWEERKRLVALAWGSVQAQEQMLRPVQDAMDEIRRQLEGLQHPLASLPEGVQGEVLAELSREIEALMPS
;
A
#
# COMPACT_ATOMS: atom_id res chain seq x y z
N ARG A 1 -42.49 -19.71 8.25
CA ARG A 1 -43.96 -19.92 8.15
C ARG A 1 -44.28 -20.69 6.85
N HIS A 2 -43.90 -21.96 6.74
CA HIS A 2 -43.96 -22.72 5.46
C HIS A 2 -44.91 -23.93 5.43
N ASN A 3 -45.72 -24.17 6.47
CA ASN A 3 -46.57 -25.38 6.55
C ASN A 3 -48.07 -25.18 6.28
N ASN A 4 -48.54 -24.00 5.89
CA ASN A 4 -49.99 -23.76 5.74
C ASN A 4 -50.55 -23.90 4.32
N LEU A 5 -49.71 -23.98 3.27
CA LEU A 5 -50.19 -23.96 1.88
C LEU A 5 -50.45 -25.37 1.30
N ALA A 6 -49.67 -26.38 1.70
CA ALA A 6 -49.92 -27.78 1.30
C ALA A 6 -51.23 -28.33 1.91
N GLY A 7 -51.58 -27.89 3.12
CA GLY A 7 -52.87 -28.21 3.74
C GLY A 7 -54.05 -27.49 3.08
N GLN A 8 -53.82 -26.35 2.44
CA GLN A 8 -54.85 -25.60 1.73
C GLN A 8 -55.14 -26.18 0.35
N SER A 9 -54.16 -26.74 -0.39
CA SER A 9 -54.42 -27.35 -1.71
C SER A 9 -55.21 -28.66 -1.60
N ALA A 10 -54.84 -29.54 -0.67
CA ALA A 10 -55.59 -30.77 -0.40
C ALA A 10 -56.98 -30.48 0.18
N ALA A 11 -57.11 -29.43 1.00
CA ALA A 11 -58.41 -28.96 1.48
C ALA A 11 -59.26 -28.34 0.37
N LEU A 12 -58.65 -27.60 -0.57
CA LEU A 12 -59.32 -27.02 -1.73
C LEU A 12 -59.83 -28.11 -2.68
N ASP A 13 -59.08 -29.19 -2.94
CA ASP A 13 -59.56 -30.32 -3.74
C ASP A 13 -60.70 -31.08 -3.04
N ALA A 14 -60.61 -31.30 -1.73
CA ALA A 14 -61.66 -31.98 -0.97
C ALA A 14 -62.96 -31.16 -0.83
N GLU A 15 -62.86 -29.84 -0.56
CA GLU A 15 -64.01 -28.93 -0.53
C GLU A 15 -64.64 -28.73 -1.92
N ARG A 16 -63.83 -28.67 -2.99
CA ARG A 16 -64.32 -28.56 -4.37
C ARG A 16 -64.99 -29.85 -4.83
N ALA A 17 -64.47 -31.01 -4.45
CA ALA A 17 -65.11 -32.31 -4.69
C ALA A 17 -66.46 -32.41 -3.97
N ALA A 18 -66.53 -31.91 -2.73
CA ALA A 18 -67.77 -31.89 -1.95
C ALA A 18 -68.81 -30.91 -2.54
N ALA A 19 -68.38 -29.72 -2.97
CA ALA A 19 -69.25 -28.72 -3.58
C ALA A 19 -69.76 -29.16 -4.98
N LEU A 20 -68.91 -29.78 -5.80
CA LEU A 20 -69.31 -30.40 -7.07
C LEU A 20 -70.24 -31.58 -6.84
N ARG A 21 -69.98 -32.44 -5.85
CA ARG A 21 -70.89 -33.54 -5.46
C ARG A 21 -72.25 -33.02 -5.01
N ASP A 22 -72.29 -31.95 -4.21
CA ASP A 22 -73.58 -31.37 -3.77
C ASP A 22 -74.32 -30.65 -4.90
N LEU A 23 -73.62 -30.04 -5.85
CA LEU A 23 -74.23 -29.44 -7.04
C LEU A 23 -74.75 -30.50 -8.01
N VAL A 24 -73.99 -31.55 -8.27
CA VAL A 24 -74.40 -32.71 -9.08
C VAL A 24 -75.60 -33.40 -8.43
N ARG A 25 -75.58 -33.59 -7.11
CA ARG A 25 -76.70 -34.16 -6.35
C ARG A 25 -77.95 -33.29 -6.44
N ARG A 26 -77.82 -31.95 -6.37
CA ARG A 26 -78.96 -31.03 -6.56
C ARG A 26 -79.51 -31.02 -7.98
N VAL A 27 -78.66 -31.20 -8.99
CA VAL A 27 -79.10 -31.33 -10.39
C VAL A 27 -79.77 -32.69 -10.63
N GLN A 28 -79.30 -33.77 -9.97
CA GLN A 28 -79.91 -35.10 -10.03
C GLN A 28 -81.24 -35.18 -9.26
N GLU A 29 -81.41 -34.43 -8.17
CA GLU A 29 -82.66 -34.35 -7.40
C GLU A 29 -83.73 -33.47 -8.09
N CYS A 30 -83.38 -32.71 -9.12
CA CYS A 30 -84.31 -31.91 -9.93
C CYS A 30 -84.71 -32.62 -11.24
N SER A 31 -85.96 -33.06 -11.37
CA SER A 31 -86.57 -33.40 -12.68
C SER A 31 -88.08 -33.13 -12.70
N PRO A 32 -88.71 -32.74 -13.83
CA PRO A 32 -88.19 -32.24 -15.10
C PRO A 32 -88.75 -30.83 -15.40
N SER A 33 -87.88 -29.86 -15.63
CA SER A 33 -88.21 -28.76 -16.54
C SER A 33 -86.93 -28.35 -17.24
N ALA A 34 -87.01 -28.09 -18.54
CA ALA A 34 -85.87 -27.58 -19.31
C ALA A 34 -85.31 -26.28 -18.70
N ASP A 35 -86.12 -25.52 -17.96
CA ASP A 35 -85.74 -24.26 -17.34
C ASP A 35 -84.92 -24.43 -16.04
N SER A 36 -85.24 -25.42 -15.21
CA SER A 36 -84.46 -25.72 -13.99
C SER A 36 -83.08 -26.28 -14.33
N LEU A 37 -82.98 -27.08 -15.40
CA LEU A 37 -81.72 -27.62 -15.90
C LEU A 37 -80.85 -26.52 -16.54
N LYS A 38 -81.47 -25.59 -17.28
CA LYS A 38 -80.81 -24.37 -17.79
C LYS A 38 -80.31 -23.47 -16.65
N GLN A 39 -81.08 -23.27 -15.59
CA GLN A 39 -80.64 -22.51 -14.42
C GLN A 39 -79.46 -23.19 -13.68
N GLY A 40 -79.51 -24.51 -13.51
CA GLY A 40 -78.41 -25.28 -12.92
C GLY A 40 -77.11 -25.20 -13.72
N MET A 41 -77.18 -25.35 -15.04
CA MET A 41 -76.02 -25.15 -15.92
C MET A 41 -75.53 -23.69 -15.87
N GLY A 42 -76.43 -22.71 -15.88
CA GLY A 42 -76.06 -21.29 -15.74
C GLY A 42 -75.32 -20.98 -14.44
N ALA A 43 -75.73 -21.59 -13.32
CA ALA A 43 -75.04 -21.45 -12.03
C ALA A 43 -73.65 -22.13 -12.03
N LEU A 44 -73.51 -23.27 -12.71
CA LEU A 44 -72.21 -23.95 -12.88
C LEU A 44 -71.26 -23.11 -13.75
N PHE A 45 -71.72 -22.54 -14.85
CA PHE A 45 -70.93 -21.62 -15.67
C PHE A 45 -70.52 -20.37 -14.90
N ALA A 46 -71.42 -19.74 -14.14
CA ALA A 46 -71.09 -18.58 -13.32
C ALA A 46 -70.03 -18.90 -12.24
N THR A 47 -70.12 -20.10 -11.63
CA THR A 47 -69.11 -20.56 -10.66
C THR A 47 -67.78 -20.84 -11.36
N LEU A 48 -67.80 -21.42 -12.56
CA LEU A 48 -66.62 -21.69 -13.37
C LEU A 48 -65.92 -20.39 -13.79
N GLU A 49 -66.68 -19.37 -14.22
CA GLU A 49 -66.16 -18.03 -14.55
C GLU A 49 -65.51 -17.35 -13.36
N GLN A 50 -66.14 -17.39 -12.17
CA GLN A 50 -65.54 -16.85 -10.95
C GLN A 50 -64.22 -17.54 -10.58
N ARG A 51 -64.16 -18.87 -10.75
CA ARG A 51 -62.92 -19.64 -10.52
C ARG A 51 -61.86 -19.34 -11.57
N GLN A 52 -62.25 -19.12 -12.83
CA GLN A 52 -61.36 -18.70 -13.91
C GLN A 52 -60.75 -17.32 -13.64
N GLU A 53 -61.53 -16.38 -13.10
CA GLU A 53 -61.07 -15.05 -12.71
C GLU A 53 -59.99 -15.16 -11.60
N THR A 54 -60.25 -15.97 -10.57
CA THR A 54 -59.26 -16.24 -9.50
C THR A 54 -57.97 -16.87 -10.05
N LEU A 55 -58.10 -17.81 -10.98
CA LEU A 55 -56.96 -18.47 -11.62
C LEU A 55 -56.14 -17.48 -12.49
N THR A 56 -56.84 -16.57 -13.17
CA THR A 56 -56.24 -15.50 -13.98
C THR A 56 -55.43 -14.55 -13.09
N GLU A 57 -55.93 -14.19 -11.91
CA GLU A 57 -55.17 -13.41 -10.93
C GLU A 57 -53.90 -14.13 -10.46
N PHE A 58 -53.96 -15.45 -10.23
CA PHE A 58 -52.77 -16.23 -9.88
C PHE A 58 -51.73 -16.23 -11.01
N TRP A 59 -52.15 -16.38 -12.26
CA TRP A 59 -51.25 -16.30 -13.42
C TRP A 59 -50.64 -14.91 -13.61
N GLN A 60 -51.42 -13.85 -13.44
CA GLN A 60 -50.91 -12.47 -13.50
C GLN A 60 -49.87 -12.21 -12.39
N ASN A 61 -50.11 -12.73 -11.19
CA ASN A 61 -49.16 -12.64 -10.08
C ASN A 61 -47.88 -13.44 -10.35
N LEU A 62 -47.99 -14.63 -10.93
CA LEU A 62 -46.85 -15.44 -11.35
C LEU A 62 -46.00 -14.72 -12.39
N GLU A 63 -46.63 -14.13 -13.41
CA GLU A 63 -45.92 -13.42 -14.47
C GLU A 63 -45.22 -12.16 -13.93
N ARG A 64 -45.85 -11.43 -13.01
CA ARG A 64 -45.19 -10.34 -12.28
C ARG A 64 -43.98 -10.83 -11.50
N LEU A 65 -44.11 -11.94 -10.76
CA LEU A 65 -43.01 -12.51 -9.98
C LEU A 65 -41.86 -12.99 -10.88
N ARG A 66 -42.18 -13.56 -12.05
CA ARG A 66 -41.21 -13.96 -13.07
C ARG A 66 -40.44 -12.74 -13.58
N GLY A 67 -41.14 -11.67 -13.95
CA GLY A 67 -40.52 -10.41 -14.39
C GLY A 67 -39.61 -9.79 -13.32
N GLU A 68 -40.05 -9.73 -12.06
CA GLU A 68 -39.24 -9.24 -10.94
C GLU A 68 -38.00 -10.11 -10.70
N THR A 69 -38.13 -11.44 -10.84
CA THR A 69 -37.02 -12.38 -10.66
C THR A 69 -36.00 -12.24 -11.79
N GLN A 70 -36.46 -12.07 -13.03
CA GLN A 70 -35.60 -11.83 -14.20
C GLN A 70 -34.85 -10.50 -14.09
N HIS A 71 -35.49 -9.44 -13.58
CA HIS A 71 -34.81 -8.18 -13.30
C HIS A 71 -33.71 -8.36 -12.25
N LYS A 72 -34.00 -9.06 -11.15
CA LYS A 72 -32.99 -9.36 -10.11
C LYS A 72 -31.85 -10.21 -10.64
N GLU A 73 -32.10 -11.13 -11.57
CA GLU A 73 -31.07 -11.92 -12.23
C GLU A 73 -30.11 -11.05 -13.05
N GLN A 74 -30.63 -10.06 -13.79
CA GLN A 74 -29.81 -9.09 -14.50
C GLN A 74 -28.98 -8.22 -13.55
N GLU A 75 -29.56 -7.77 -12.42
CA GLU A 75 -28.81 -7.06 -11.39
C GLU A 75 -27.66 -7.91 -10.82
N VAL A 76 -27.91 -9.19 -10.54
CA VAL A 76 -26.89 -10.14 -10.07
C VAL A 76 -25.79 -10.33 -11.11
N ALA A 77 -26.13 -10.42 -12.40
CA ALA A 77 -25.15 -10.51 -13.47
C ALA A 77 -24.26 -9.27 -13.54
N ASN A 78 -24.84 -8.07 -13.45
CA ASN A 78 -24.10 -6.81 -13.45
C ASN A 78 -23.18 -6.66 -12.22
N LEU A 79 -23.66 -7.06 -11.04
CA LEU A 79 -22.86 -7.11 -9.82
C LEU A 79 -21.69 -8.09 -9.95
N GLY A 80 -21.92 -9.28 -10.54
CA GLY A 80 -20.88 -10.26 -10.80
C GLY A 80 -19.79 -9.73 -11.74
N ALA A 81 -20.17 -9.07 -12.83
CA ALA A 81 -19.22 -8.43 -13.74
C ALA A 81 -18.39 -7.34 -13.04
N THR A 82 -19.04 -6.54 -12.19
CA THR A 82 -18.37 -5.49 -11.39
C THR A 82 -17.38 -6.11 -10.38
N ALA A 83 -17.78 -7.18 -9.69
CA ALA A 83 -16.93 -7.92 -8.74
C ALA A 83 -15.67 -8.46 -9.42
N GLN A 84 -15.83 -9.11 -10.57
CA GLN A 84 -14.73 -9.69 -11.34
C GLN A 84 -13.80 -8.60 -11.87
N SER A 85 -14.34 -7.49 -12.35
CA SER A 85 -13.53 -6.35 -12.80
C SER A 85 -12.70 -5.75 -11.66
N LYS A 86 -13.31 -5.50 -10.50
CA LYS A 86 -12.59 -5.01 -9.30
C LYS A 86 -11.52 -5.99 -8.84
N ARG A 87 -11.83 -7.30 -8.80
CA ARG A 87 -10.87 -8.35 -8.43
C ARG A 87 -9.69 -8.41 -9.39
N ALA A 88 -9.93 -8.31 -10.70
CA ALA A 88 -8.86 -8.31 -11.71
C ALA A 88 -7.97 -7.07 -11.59
N ALA A 89 -8.57 -5.88 -11.41
CA ALA A 89 -7.83 -4.64 -11.20
C ALA A 89 -6.96 -4.72 -9.92
N TRP A 90 -7.52 -5.25 -8.84
CA TRP A 90 -6.78 -5.48 -7.59
C TRP A 90 -5.62 -6.45 -7.78
N GLN A 91 -5.82 -7.56 -8.49
CA GLN A 91 -4.76 -8.54 -8.76
C GLN A 91 -3.60 -7.93 -9.54
N GLN A 92 -3.91 -7.15 -10.59
CA GLN A 92 -2.90 -6.45 -11.38
C GLN A 92 -2.14 -5.42 -10.54
N ALA A 93 -2.86 -4.62 -9.74
CA ALA A 93 -2.25 -3.64 -8.87
C ALA A 93 -1.35 -4.30 -7.81
N ASN A 94 -1.80 -5.41 -7.20
CA ASN A 94 -1.04 -6.17 -6.23
C ASN A 94 0.23 -6.81 -6.83
N GLN A 95 0.18 -7.28 -8.08
CA GLN A 95 1.37 -7.75 -8.80
C GLN A 95 2.36 -6.61 -9.03
N SER A 96 1.90 -5.46 -9.54
CA SER A 96 2.76 -4.30 -9.78
C SER A 96 3.41 -3.76 -8.49
N TRP A 97 2.67 -3.78 -7.38
CA TRP A 97 3.20 -3.43 -6.07
C TRP A 97 4.26 -4.43 -5.60
N GLY A 98 4.05 -5.74 -5.82
CA GLY A 98 5.04 -6.77 -5.53
C GLY A 98 6.33 -6.59 -6.32
N GLU A 99 6.24 -6.28 -7.61
CA GLU A 99 7.39 -5.98 -8.45
C GLU A 99 8.15 -4.73 -7.97
N ALA A 100 7.43 -3.65 -7.67
CA ALA A 100 8.02 -2.41 -7.16
C ALA A 100 8.71 -2.62 -5.80
N ARG A 101 8.15 -3.47 -4.93
CA ARG A 101 8.76 -3.84 -3.64
C ARG A 101 10.06 -4.61 -3.83
N ILE A 102 10.12 -5.56 -4.77
CA ILE A 102 11.35 -6.28 -5.10
C ILE A 102 12.41 -5.32 -5.65
N GLN A 103 12.02 -4.38 -6.50
CA GLN A 103 12.92 -3.35 -7.02
C GLN A 103 13.48 -2.46 -5.89
N LEU A 104 12.64 -2.02 -4.95
CA LEU A 104 13.08 -1.24 -3.79
C LEU A 104 14.08 -2.02 -2.93
N GLN A 105 13.83 -3.30 -2.66
CA GLN A 105 14.77 -4.17 -1.95
C GLN A 105 16.12 -4.28 -2.68
N GLY A 106 16.09 -4.39 -4.01
CA GLY A 106 17.30 -4.36 -4.83
C GLY A 106 18.07 -3.05 -4.71
N GLN A 107 17.38 -1.90 -4.70
CA GLN A 107 18.00 -0.60 -4.50
C GLN A 107 18.58 -0.43 -3.09
N GLN A 108 17.91 -0.92 -2.06
CA GLN A 108 18.41 -0.91 -0.67
C GLN A 108 19.69 -1.73 -0.52
N LEU A 109 19.75 -2.92 -1.13
CA LEU A 109 20.96 -3.73 -1.14
C LEU A 109 22.11 -3.04 -1.88
N LEU A 110 21.83 -2.41 -3.02
CA LEU A 110 22.83 -1.65 -3.76
C LEU A 110 23.36 -0.46 -2.95
N LEU A 111 22.46 0.28 -2.27
CA LEU A 111 22.83 1.35 -1.36
C LEU A 111 23.75 0.83 -0.24
N GLN A 112 23.40 -0.29 0.39
CA GLN A 112 24.21 -0.89 1.45
C GLN A 112 25.63 -1.24 0.95
N VAL A 113 25.76 -1.75 -0.27
CA VAL A 113 27.06 -2.00 -0.90
C VAL A 113 27.84 -0.70 -1.12
N GLN A 114 27.18 0.37 -1.58
CA GLN A 114 27.82 1.69 -1.76
C GLN A 114 28.28 2.28 -0.43
N GLU A 115 27.48 2.16 0.63
CA GLU A 115 27.83 2.60 1.98
C GLU A 115 29.05 1.85 2.53
N ASN A 116 29.08 0.52 2.37
CA ASN A 116 30.23 -0.29 2.78
C ASN A 116 31.51 0.06 2.00
N ASN A 117 31.38 0.30 0.69
CA ASN A 117 32.51 0.75 -0.13
C ASN A 117 33.02 2.12 0.33
N THR A 118 32.11 3.05 0.60
CA THR A 118 32.46 4.40 1.08
C THR A 118 33.11 4.35 2.47
N ALA A 119 32.62 3.49 3.38
CA ALA A 119 33.25 3.24 4.67
C ALA A 119 34.69 2.70 4.51
N THR A 120 34.91 1.80 3.56
CA THR A 120 36.26 1.28 3.25
C THR A 120 37.18 2.40 2.72
N LEU A 121 36.68 3.27 1.84
CA LEU A 121 37.45 4.43 1.34
C LEU A 121 37.78 5.42 2.48
N ARG A 122 36.85 5.64 3.42
CA ARG A 122 37.13 6.45 4.62
C ARG A 122 38.23 5.84 5.51
N GLN A 123 38.24 4.52 5.68
CA GLN A 123 39.32 3.83 6.40
C GLN A 123 40.67 4.00 5.69
N GLN A 124 40.70 3.92 4.36
CA GLN A 124 41.91 4.20 3.58
C GLN A 124 42.36 5.65 3.74
N LEU A 125 41.43 6.61 3.74
CA LEU A 125 41.73 8.02 3.98
C LEU A 125 42.38 8.24 5.35
N GLN A 126 41.82 7.63 6.40
CA GLN A 126 42.40 7.69 7.74
C GLN A 126 43.80 7.07 7.79
N ALA A 127 44.03 5.96 7.08
CA ALA A 127 45.36 5.35 6.96
C ALA A 127 46.36 6.30 6.28
N TYR A 128 45.94 7.03 5.24
CA TYR A 128 46.76 8.04 4.58
C TYR A 128 47.06 9.24 5.49
N GLU A 129 46.11 9.67 6.32
CA GLU A 129 46.33 10.74 7.31
C GLU A 129 47.35 10.34 8.37
N VAL A 130 47.23 9.12 8.89
CA VAL A 130 48.22 8.55 9.82
C VAL A 130 49.59 8.43 9.15
N LEU A 131 49.65 7.98 7.89
CA LEU A 131 50.90 7.90 7.14
C LEU A 131 51.54 9.28 6.92
N LEU A 132 50.75 10.30 6.60
CA LEU A 132 51.25 11.68 6.48
C LEU A 132 51.76 12.23 7.80
N ALA A 133 51.09 11.95 8.92
CA ALA A 133 51.55 12.34 10.24
C ALA A 133 52.88 11.65 10.60
N GLN A 134 53.00 10.34 10.34
CA GLN A 134 54.22 9.58 10.58
C GLN A 134 55.38 10.06 9.69
N LEU A 135 55.14 10.30 8.40
CA LEU A 135 56.15 10.84 7.49
C LEU A 135 56.55 12.26 7.90
N GLY A 136 55.60 13.08 8.36
CA GLY A 136 55.88 14.40 8.93
C GLY A 136 56.82 14.32 10.14
N GLN A 137 56.53 13.46 11.11
CA GLN A 137 57.40 13.22 12.27
C GLN A 137 58.79 12.70 11.87
N VAL A 138 58.89 11.83 10.86
CA VAL A 138 60.18 11.38 10.35
C VAL A 138 60.95 12.53 9.68
N VAL A 139 60.27 13.40 8.95
CA VAL A 139 60.88 14.58 8.34
C VAL A 139 61.37 15.57 9.39
N GLU A 140 60.58 15.82 10.44
CA GLU A 140 60.94 16.66 11.58
C GLU A 140 62.13 16.09 12.37
N THR A 141 62.14 14.78 12.66
CA THR A 141 63.25 14.12 13.39
C THR A 141 64.55 14.07 12.59
N LEU A 142 64.46 14.04 11.25
CA LEU A 142 65.59 14.15 10.33
C LEU A 142 66.06 15.60 10.12
N GLY A 143 65.43 16.56 10.82
CA GLY A 143 65.79 17.96 10.79
C GLY A 143 65.44 18.65 9.48
N GLY A 144 64.48 18.14 8.70
CA GLY A 144 64.06 18.78 7.48
C GLY A 144 62.60 19.13 7.41
N ASN A 145 62.27 19.77 6.28
CA ASN A 145 61.12 20.63 6.16
C ASN A 145 60.28 20.23 4.95
N THR A 146 58.96 20.30 5.09
CA THR A 146 57.99 20.08 4.01
C THR A 146 57.64 21.36 3.24
N VAL A 147 57.99 22.54 3.78
CA VAL A 147 57.68 23.86 3.24
C VAL A 147 58.97 24.54 2.76
N ALA A 148 59.28 24.41 1.47
CA ALA A 148 60.42 25.13 0.89
C ALA A 148 60.19 26.65 0.94
N LEU A 149 61.18 27.41 1.45
CA LEU A 149 61.23 28.86 1.27
C LEU A 149 61.27 29.18 -0.23
N ASP A 150 60.58 30.24 -0.64
CA ASP A 150 60.69 30.76 -2.01
C ASP A 150 62.15 31.17 -2.29
N ALA A 151 62.62 30.92 -3.51
CA ALA A 151 64.02 31.10 -3.90
C ALA A 151 64.48 32.56 -3.77
N GLU A 152 63.57 33.51 -4.02
CA GLU A 152 63.84 34.95 -3.87
C GLU A 152 63.97 35.35 -2.40
N GLU A 153 63.14 34.77 -1.53
CA GLU A 153 63.17 35.01 -0.08
C GLU A 153 64.40 34.39 0.57
N ALA A 154 64.78 33.17 0.16
CA ALA A 154 66.03 32.53 0.59
C ALA A 154 67.26 33.36 0.21
N ALA A 155 67.32 33.85 -1.04
CA ALA A 155 68.41 34.71 -1.51
C ALA A 155 68.46 36.05 -0.74
N ARG A 156 67.30 36.62 -0.41
CA ARG A 156 67.20 37.83 0.43
C ARG A 156 67.79 37.60 1.82
N LEU A 157 67.41 36.51 2.49
CA LEU A 157 67.88 36.16 3.83
C LEU A 157 69.39 35.84 3.86
N GLU A 158 69.92 35.24 2.79
CA GLU A 158 71.35 35.01 2.62
C GLU A 158 72.15 36.32 2.42
N ALA A 159 71.55 37.34 1.80
CA ALA A 159 72.17 38.64 1.55
C ALA A 159 72.18 39.60 2.77
N MET A 160 71.30 39.41 3.77
CA MET A 160 71.25 40.24 4.98
C MET A 160 72.54 40.14 5.80
N SER A 161 72.87 41.11 6.66
CA SER A 161 73.96 40.90 7.62
C SER A 161 73.55 39.89 8.71
N LEU A 162 74.51 39.22 9.35
CA LEU A 162 74.21 38.29 10.46
C LEU A 162 73.36 38.92 11.59
N PRO A 163 73.67 40.13 12.11
CA PRO A 163 72.84 40.73 13.15
C PRO A 163 71.42 41.09 12.67
N GLU A 164 71.26 41.51 11.42
CA GLU A 164 69.93 41.76 10.83
C GLU A 164 69.13 40.47 10.66
N LEU A 165 69.77 39.39 10.20
CA LEU A 165 69.14 38.07 10.04
C LEU A 165 68.68 37.51 11.40
N THR A 166 69.51 37.62 12.44
CA THR A 166 69.13 37.18 13.80
C THR A 166 67.97 38.00 14.36
N ALA A 167 67.95 39.32 14.13
CA ALA A 167 66.85 40.18 14.56
C ALA A 167 65.54 39.87 13.80
N ALA A 168 65.63 39.61 12.50
CA ALA A 168 64.48 39.24 11.67
C ALA A 168 63.87 37.89 12.09
N ILE A 169 64.71 36.89 12.37
CA ILE A 169 64.27 35.59 12.88
C ILE A 169 63.61 35.74 14.25
N ALA A 170 64.21 36.48 15.18
CA ALA A 170 63.64 36.70 16.51
C ALA A 170 62.28 37.42 16.46
N ALA A 171 62.10 38.36 15.53
CA ALA A 171 60.80 39.01 15.32
C ALA A 171 59.76 38.03 14.79
N TYR A 172 60.12 37.19 13.82
CA TYR A 172 59.25 36.16 13.26
C TYR A 172 58.89 35.07 14.29
N GLU A 173 59.83 34.67 15.14
CA GLU A 173 59.60 33.77 16.28
C GLU A 173 58.57 34.34 17.24
N SER A 174 58.68 35.64 17.58
CA SER A 174 57.72 36.29 18.47
C SER A 174 56.30 36.33 17.88
N GLU A 175 56.17 36.53 16.57
CA GLU A 175 54.87 36.49 15.88
C GLU A 175 54.30 35.07 15.78
N TYR A 176 55.18 34.08 15.56
CA TYR A 176 54.82 32.67 15.58
C TYR A 176 54.29 32.25 16.95
N GLU A 177 55.00 32.57 18.04
CA GLU A 177 54.58 32.26 19.40
C GLU A 177 53.22 32.88 19.76
N LYS A 178 52.96 34.13 19.34
CA LYS A 178 51.65 34.75 19.52
C LYS A 178 50.54 33.99 18.81
N SER A 179 50.81 33.55 17.57
CA SER A 179 49.85 32.80 16.76
C SER A 179 49.59 31.40 17.34
N LEU A 180 50.64 30.74 17.83
CA LEU A 180 50.57 29.45 18.50
C LEU A 180 49.76 29.54 19.80
N ASN A 181 50.05 30.54 20.64
CA ASN A 181 49.31 30.75 21.90
C ASN A 181 47.83 31.03 21.66
N TRP A 182 47.51 31.80 20.62
CA TRP A 182 46.12 32.05 20.25
C TRP A 182 45.42 30.80 19.73
N LEU A 183 46.07 30.01 18.85
CA LEU A 183 45.51 28.75 18.38
C LEU A 183 45.29 27.77 19.54
N ASN A 184 46.26 27.61 20.44
CA ASN A 184 46.11 26.76 21.63
C ASN A 184 44.91 27.16 22.49
N ALA A 185 44.68 28.46 22.67
CA ALA A 185 43.51 28.93 23.42
C ALA A 185 42.18 28.56 22.73
N GLN A 186 42.15 28.49 21.40
CA GLN A 186 40.97 28.05 20.65
C GLN A 186 40.83 26.52 20.62
N GLU A 187 41.94 25.77 20.62
CA GLU A 187 41.92 24.31 20.80
C GLU A 187 41.39 23.92 22.18
N ASP A 188 41.75 24.66 23.23
CA ASP A 188 41.21 24.48 24.58
C ASP A 188 39.69 24.74 24.62
N GLU A 189 39.21 25.74 23.87
CA GLU A 189 37.78 26.04 23.72
C GLU A 189 37.04 24.92 22.96
N LEU A 190 37.65 24.39 21.90
CA LEU A 190 37.11 23.26 21.15
C LEU A 190 37.02 21.99 22.02
N ALA A 191 38.06 21.71 22.81
CA ALA A 191 38.05 20.61 23.78
C ALA A 191 37.01 20.80 24.90
N ALA A 192 36.77 22.05 25.33
CA ALA A 192 35.70 22.35 26.29
C ALA A 192 34.32 22.07 25.70
N LEU A 193 34.09 22.43 24.43
CA LEU A 193 32.84 22.13 23.70
C LEU A 193 32.63 20.61 23.52
N GLU A 194 33.69 19.84 23.25
CA GLU A 194 33.60 18.37 23.23
C GLU A 194 33.18 17.80 24.59
N GLY A 195 33.74 18.33 25.67
CA GLY A 195 33.36 17.98 27.04
C GLY A 195 31.89 18.28 27.33
N GLU A 196 31.42 19.47 26.94
CA GLU A 196 30.02 19.89 27.09
C GLU A 196 29.07 19.00 26.28
N LEU A 197 29.42 18.64 25.04
CA LEU A 197 28.66 17.69 24.23
C LEU A 197 28.56 16.30 24.87
N ALA A 198 29.65 15.80 25.44
CA ALA A 198 29.66 14.53 26.15
C ALA A 198 28.78 14.57 27.41
N ASP A 199 28.82 15.67 28.15
CA ASP A 199 27.97 15.87 29.33
C ASP A 199 26.49 15.99 28.96
N LEU A 200 26.15 16.75 27.91
CA LEU A 200 24.78 16.86 27.38
C LEU A 200 24.26 15.51 26.91
N GLN A 201 25.08 14.73 26.21
CA GLN A 201 24.72 13.38 25.77
C GLN A 201 24.46 12.45 26.98
N SER A 202 25.29 12.51 28.02
CA SER A 202 25.08 11.73 29.24
C SER A 202 23.81 12.15 30.01
N GLN A 203 23.46 13.44 29.97
CA GLN A 203 22.23 13.95 30.56
C GLN A 203 20.99 13.51 29.78
N ILE A 204 21.03 13.56 28.44
CA ILE A 204 19.93 13.09 27.56
C ILE A 204 19.62 11.62 27.82
N GLU A 205 20.63 10.78 28.03
CA GLU A 205 20.46 9.35 28.30
C GLU A 205 19.79 9.05 29.66
N ARG A 206 19.83 10.00 30.61
CA ARG A 206 19.26 9.88 31.96
C ARG A 206 17.99 10.71 32.15
N ALA A 207 17.66 11.59 31.22
CA ALA A 207 16.57 12.55 31.30
C ALA A 207 15.20 11.90 31.03
N ASN A 208 14.15 12.49 31.59
CA ASN A 208 12.78 12.16 31.21
C ASN A 208 12.39 12.80 29.87
N GLU A 209 11.25 12.39 29.29
CA GLU A 209 10.87 12.76 27.92
C GLU A 209 10.65 14.27 27.69
N PHE A 210 10.34 15.04 28.74
CA PHE A 210 10.22 16.50 28.65
C PHE A 210 11.57 17.21 28.75
N GLU A 211 12.43 16.81 29.69
CA GLU A 211 13.80 17.33 29.84
C GLU A 211 14.67 16.99 28.61
N ARG A 212 14.40 15.85 27.99
CA ARG A 212 15.12 15.37 26.81
C ARG A 212 15.02 16.34 25.62
N ILE A 213 13.86 16.95 25.40
CA ILE A 213 13.65 17.88 24.27
C ILE A 213 14.51 19.15 24.44
N GLU A 214 14.59 19.68 25.67
CA GLU A 214 15.39 20.87 25.98
C GLU A 214 16.90 20.56 25.88
N LEU A 215 17.32 19.40 26.38
CA LEU A 215 18.71 18.93 26.28
C LEU A 215 19.13 18.62 24.84
N GLU A 216 18.26 18.03 24.02
CA GLU A 216 18.52 17.78 22.60
C GLU A 216 18.69 19.08 21.82
N SER A 217 17.88 20.11 22.12
CA SER A 217 18.04 21.45 21.53
C SER A 217 19.36 22.11 21.96
N SER A 218 19.75 21.98 23.24
CA SER A 218 21.03 22.51 23.73
C SER A 218 22.22 21.77 23.11
N ARG A 219 22.11 20.45 22.88
CA ARG A 219 23.13 19.65 22.20
C ARG A 219 23.29 20.09 20.76
N GLU A 220 22.18 20.28 20.03
CA GLU A 220 22.20 20.74 18.65
C GLU A 220 22.90 22.12 18.51
N PHE A 221 22.57 23.07 19.40
CA PHE A 221 23.23 24.38 19.42
C PHE A 221 24.74 24.30 19.72
N THR A 222 25.14 23.42 20.63
CA THR A 222 26.55 23.20 20.99
C THR A 222 27.30 22.49 19.85
N GLU A 223 26.65 21.56 19.14
CA GLU A 223 27.20 20.89 17.95
C GLU A 223 27.43 21.89 16.81
N GLU A 224 26.55 22.86 16.61
CA GLU A 224 26.74 23.93 15.62
C GLU A 224 27.93 24.83 15.97
N GLN A 225 28.07 25.24 17.22
CA GLN A 225 29.21 26.03 17.69
C GLN A 225 30.53 25.28 17.50
N TYR A 226 30.56 24.00 17.89
CA TYR A 226 31.72 23.13 17.70
C TYR A 226 32.12 23.05 16.22
N LYS A 227 31.16 22.77 15.32
CA LYS A 227 31.42 22.68 13.87
C LYS A 227 31.95 23.99 13.31
N LEU A 228 31.37 25.12 13.71
CA LEU A 228 31.80 26.44 13.23
C LEU A 228 33.23 26.75 13.66
N LEU A 229 33.56 26.48 14.93
CA LEU A 229 34.90 26.67 15.46
C LEU A 229 35.89 25.74 14.74
N GLU A 230 35.59 24.45 14.63
CA GLU A 230 36.45 23.47 13.95
C GLU A 230 36.76 23.87 12.49
N ILE A 231 35.74 24.28 11.74
CA ILE A 231 35.91 24.77 10.36
C ILE A 231 36.82 26.01 10.32
N SER A 232 36.70 26.90 11.30
CA SER A 232 37.52 28.12 11.37
C SER A 232 38.98 27.85 11.75
N LEU A 233 39.25 26.80 12.54
CA LEU A 233 40.59 26.43 12.99
C LEU A 233 41.41 25.69 11.93
N LEU A 234 40.76 24.96 11.02
CA LEU A 234 41.46 24.20 9.96
C LEU A 234 42.46 25.06 9.15
N PRO A 235 42.07 26.22 8.56
CA PRO A 235 43.02 27.08 7.85
C PRO A 235 44.12 27.66 8.74
N GLN A 236 43.86 27.83 10.03
CA GLN A 236 44.78 28.45 10.98
C GLN A 236 45.86 27.46 11.42
N ARG A 237 45.50 26.19 11.65
CA ARG A 237 46.44 25.07 11.86
C ARG A 237 47.40 24.94 10.67
N ASP A 238 46.87 24.96 9.45
CA ASP A 238 47.68 24.90 8.23
C ASP A 238 48.62 26.11 8.11
N THR A 239 48.11 27.32 8.39
CA THR A 239 48.92 28.54 8.37
C THR A 239 50.04 28.49 9.41
N LEU A 240 49.76 28.00 10.62
CA LEU A 240 50.76 27.91 11.68
C LEU A 240 51.86 26.89 11.32
N ARG A 241 51.48 25.74 10.76
CA ARG A 241 52.43 24.74 10.25
C ARG A 241 53.32 25.29 9.12
N GLN A 242 52.76 26.11 8.23
CA GLN A 242 53.54 26.80 7.20
C GLN A 242 54.53 27.80 7.80
N ARG A 243 54.11 28.59 8.80
CA ARG A 243 54.99 29.53 9.50
C ARG A 243 56.12 28.83 10.25
N GLU A 244 55.83 27.71 10.89
CA GLU A 244 56.85 26.87 11.53
C GLU A 244 57.90 26.37 10.53
N GLY A 245 57.46 25.88 9.36
CA GLY A 245 58.37 25.47 8.29
C GLY A 245 59.25 26.62 7.79
N VAL A 246 58.68 27.81 7.59
CA VAL A 246 59.46 29.02 7.23
C VAL A 246 60.49 29.36 8.29
N LEU A 247 60.10 29.33 9.57
CA LEU A 247 60.98 29.63 10.70
C LEU A 247 62.15 28.64 10.78
N MET A 248 61.90 27.34 10.62
CA MET A 248 62.94 26.33 10.58
C MET A 248 63.92 26.55 9.43
N ALA A 249 63.42 26.85 8.23
CA ALA A 249 64.26 27.13 7.07
C ALA A 249 65.11 28.40 7.25
N GLN A 250 64.59 29.44 7.92
CA GLN A 250 65.36 30.63 8.29
C GLN A 250 66.47 30.30 9.31
N ARG A 251 66.17 29.47 10.31
CA ARG A 251 67.16 28.98 11.29
C ARG A 251 68.26 28.16 10.61
N ASP A 252 67.93 27.35 9.61
CA ASP A 252 68.91 26.58 8.82
C ASP A 252 69.84 27.49 8.01
N ILE A 253 69.32 28.57 7.41
CA ILE A 253 70.14 29.58 6.72
C ILE A 253 71.08 30.26 7.73
N LEU A 254 70.57 30.67 8.90
CA LEU A 254 71.39 31.27 9.95
C LEU A 254 72.50 30.31 10.42
N ALA A 255 72.18 29.04 10.66
CA ALA A 255 73.13 28.02 11.08
C ALA A 255 74.24 27.78 10.03
N ARG A 256 73.87 27.69 8.75
CA ARG A 256 74.83 27.58 7.63
C ARG A 256 75.76 28.79 7.57
N ARG A 257 75.22 30.01 7.73
CA ARG A 257 75.99 31.25 7.72
C ARG A 257 76.87 31.44 8.96
N GLN A 258 76.54 30.77 10.06
CA GLN A 258 77.37 30.70 11.27
C GLN A 258 78.46 29.61 11.20
N GLY A 259 78.56 28.88 10.07
CA GLY A 259 79.62 27.91 9.81
C GLY A 259 79.31 26.49 10.27
N ALA A 260 78.06 26.17 10.62
CA ALA A 260 77.63 24.77 10.75
C ALA A 260 77.54 24.16 9.34
N GLY A 261 78.33 23.11 9.08
CA GLY A 261 78.46 22.53 7.75
C GLY A 261 77.14 22.02 7.15
N ASP A 262 77.04 22.12 5.82
CA ASP A 262 75.90 21.66 5.02
C ASP A 262 75.90 20.11 4.94
N THR A 263 75.38 19.46 5.99
CA THR A 263 75.01 18.05 5.90
C THR A 263 73.67 18.01 5.19
N GLY A 264 73.68 17.75 3.87
CA GLY A 264 72.49 17.67 3.03
C GLY A 264 71.34 17.00 3.77
N ASN A 265 70.24 17.73 3.92
CA ASN A 265 69.17 17.37 4.82
C ASN A 265 68.51 16.06 4.37
N PRO A 266 68.61 14.96 5.13
CA PRO A 266 68.08 13.66 4.72
C PRO A 266 66.56 13.68 4.52
N ALA A 267 65.84 14.68 5.06
CA ALA A 267 64.41 14.83 4.86
C ALA A 267 64.00 15.31 3.46
N GLN A 268 64.90 15.94 2.69
CA GLN A 268 64.61 16.34 1.29
C GLN A 268 64.34 15.13 0.37
N LEU A 269 64.83 13.94 0.75
CA LEU A 269 64.56 12.69 0.05
C LEU A 269 63.11 12.21 0.24
N LEU A 270 62.41 12.69 1.28
CA LEU A 270 61.05 12.29 1.62
C LEU A 270 59.98 13.24 1.07
N THR A 271 60.35 14.44 0.62
CA THR A 271 59.42 15.45 0.06
C THR A 271 58.59 14.94 -1.13
N PRO A 272 59.15 14.20 -2.10
CA PRO A 272 58.34 13.65 -3.20
C PRO A 272 57.31 12.62 -2.70
N ALA A 273 57.69 11.77 -1.74
CA ALA A 273 56.79 10.79 -1.15
C ALA A 273 55.63 11.45 -0.40
N LEU A 274 55.90 12.52 0.37
CA LEU A 274 54.87 13.33 1.03
C LEU A 274 53.89 13.95 0.03
N SER A 275 54.39 14.61 -1.01
CA SER A 275 53.54 15.21 -2.05
C SER A 275 52.66 14.19 -2.76
N GLN A 276 53.17 12.98 -3.00
CA GLN A 276 52.43 11.89 -3.61
C GLN A 276 51.32 11.38 -2.69
N VAL A 277 51.60 11.21 -1.39
CA VAL A 277 50.61 10.77 -0.40
C VAL A 277 49.54 11.87 -0.18
N GLU A 278 49.92 13.14 -0.12
CA GLU A 278 48.97 14.27 -0.03
C GLU A 278 48.07 14.35 -1.28
N SER A 279 48.63 14.16 -2.47
CA SER A 279 47.84 14.09 -3.70
C SER A 279 46.84 12.93 -3.66
N GLN A 280 47.24 11.75 -3.19
CA GLN A 280 46.35 10.59 -3.04
C GLN A 280 45.26 10.85 -2.00
N LYS A 281 45.60 11.43 -0.84
CA LYS A 281 44.63 11.86 0.18
C LYS A 281 43.59 12.81 -0.41
N ASN A 282 44.04 13.85 -1.12
CA ASN A 282 43.17 14.86 -1.70
C ASN A 282 42.22 14.29 -2.76
N GLN A 283 42.70 13.35 -3.58
CA GLN A 283 41.86 12.65 -4.56
C GLN A 283 40.79 11.80 -3.85
N LEU A 284 41.20 10.99 -2.87
CA LEU A 284 40.32 10.12 -2.12
C LEU A 284 39.27 10.91 -1.32
N THR A 285 39.65 12.05 -0.75
CA THR A 285 38.74 12.96 -0.03
C THR A 285 37.62 13.46 -0.95
N LYS A 286 37.96 13.91 -2.16
CA LYS A 286 36.97 14.36 -3.16
C LYS A 286 36.06 13.22 -3.60
N GLU A 287 36.60 12.02 -3.75
CA GLU A 287 35.82 10.83 -4.12
C GLU A 287 34.83 10.44 -3.04
N VAL A 288 35.26 10.41 -1.76
CA VAL A 288 34.38 10.14 -0.61
C VAL A 288 33.28 11.19 -0.51
N GLN A 289 33.59 12.48 -0.59
CA GLN A 289 32.59 13.56 -0.56
C GLN A 289 31.55 13.41 -1.67
N LYS A 290 31.99 13.06 -2.88
CA LYS A 290 31.11 12.80 -4.01
C LYS A 290 30.20 11.60 -3.74
N LEU A 291 30.74 10.48 -3.28
CA LEU A 291 29.96 9.28 -2.95
C LEU A 291 28.96 9.54 -1.83
N ASP A 292 29.35 10.29 -0.79
CA ASP A 292 28.46 10.67 0.31
C ASP A 292 27.25 11.49 -0.16
N SER A 293 27.48 12.45 -1.07
CA SER A 293 26.39 13.22 -1.66
C SER A 293 25.43 12.35 -2.48
N GLN A 294 25.96 11.36 -3.20
CA GLN A 294 25.16 10.42 -3.99
C GLN A 294 24.36 9.47 -3.09
N ILE A 295 24.98 8.93 -2.03
CA ILE A 295 24.34 8.09 -1.02
C ILE A 295 23.18 8.85 -0.36
N ALA A 296 23.37 10.13 -0.01
CA ALA A 296 22.32 10.95 0.58
C ALA A 296 21.10 11.11 -0.36
N VAL A 297 21.34 11.38 -1.64
CA VAL A 297 20.27 11.46 -2.66
C VAL A 297 19.53 10.13 -2.80
N VAL A 298 20.26 9.02 -2.90
CA VAL A 298 19.67 7.68 -3.04
C VAL A 298 18.87 7.28 -1.80
N ARG A 299 19.36 7.59 -0.58
CA ARG A 299 18.62 7.38 0.68
C ARG A 299 17.28 8.08 0.68
N ASN A 300 17.26 9.36 0.30
CA ASN A 300 16.02 10.14 0.24
C ASN A 300 15.04 9.54 -0.78
N LEU A 301 15.52 9.15 -1.95
CA LEU A 301 14.68 8.51 -2.98
C LEU A 301 14.10 7.18 -2.49
N ILE A 302 14.91 6.33 -1.85
CA ILE A 302 14.46 5.05 -1.27
C ILE A 302 13.42 5.29 -0.18
N GLN A 303 13.61 6.31 0.67
CA GLN A 303 12.64 6.65 1.72
C GLN A 303 11.31 7.11 1.13
N GLU A 304 11.32 7.96 0.11
CA GLU A 304 10.12 8.41 -0.60
C GLU A 304 9.39 7.24 -1.28
N GLN A 305 10.14 6.38 -1.98
CA GLN A 305 9.59 5.18 -2.62
C GLN A 305 8.99 4.21 -1.59
N SER A 306 9.65 4.01 -0.44
CA SER A 306 9.12 3.18 0.66
C SER A 306 7.80 3.74 1.17
N ALA A 307 7.73 5.03 1.46
CA ALA A 307 6.50 5.67 1.93
C ALA A 307 5.37 5.60 0.89
N SER A 308 5.69 5.72 -0.39
CA SER A 308 4.72 5.53 -1.48
C SER A 308 4.21 4.09 -1.54
N LEU A 309 5.09 3.10 -1.40
CA LEU A 309 4.69 1.69 -1.39
C LEU A 309 3.84 1.32 -0.17
N ASP A 310 4.11 1.91 0.99
CA ASP A 310 3.30 1.70 2.20
C ASP A 310 1.89 2.24 2.01
N ARG A 311 1.74 3.42 1.39
CA ARG A 311 0.42 3.97 1.01
C ARG A 311 -0.31 3.07 0.02
N GLN A 312 0.37 2.63 -1.03
CA GLN A 312 -0.20 1.69 -2.00
C GLN A 312 -0.62 0.36 -1.34
N GLN A 313 0.12 -0.13 -0.35
CA GLN A 313 -0.25 -1.34 0.39
C GLN A 313 -1.55 -1.14 1.18
N GLN A 314 -1.74 0.03 1.79
CA GLN A 314 -2.99 0.37 2.49
C GLN A 314 -4.16 0.45 1.50
N GLU A 315 -3.98 1.12 0.37
CA GLU A 315 -4.98 1.20 -0.70
C GLU A 315 -5.36 -0.19 -1.24
N LEU A 316 -4.37 -1.05 -1.50
CA LEU A 316 -4.61 -2.44 -1.92
C LEU A 316 -5.38 -3.24 -0.88
N THR A 317 -5.13 -2.99 0.41
CA THR A 317 -5.86 -3.67 1.50
C THR A 317 -7.32 -3.23 1.52
N GLN A 318 -7.58 -1.92 1.39
CA GLN A 318 -8.94 -1.40 1.30
C GLN A 318 -9.68 -1.90 0.06
N GLN A 319 -9.03 -1.86 -1.11
CA GLN A 319 -9.60 -2.40 -2.34
C GLN A 319 -9.91 -3.89 -2.22
N LYS A 320 -9.08 -4.64 -1.48
CA LYS A 320 -9.32 -6.06 -1.20
C LYS A 320 -10.61 -6.27 -0.43
N GLU A 321 -10.76 -5.58 0.69
CA GLU A 321 -11.95 -5.65 1.53
C GLU A 321 -13.21 -5.25 0.74
N GLU A 322 -13.13 -4.22 -0.10
CA GLU A 322 -14.23 -3.79 -0.95
C GLU A 322 -14.70 -4.87 -1.93
N TRP A 323 -13.76 -5.51 -2.65
CA TRP A 323 -14.16 -6.50 -3.66
C TRP A 323 -14.61 -7.81 -3.00
N GLU A 324 -14.02 -8.22 -1.87
CA GLU A 324 -14.48 -9.39 -1.09
C GLU A 324 -15.90 -9.16 -0.55
N ALA A 325 -16.19 -7.96 -0.04
CA ALA A 325 -17.55 -7.60 0.39
C ALA A 325 -18.55 -7.64 -0.77
N LEU A 326 -18.14 -7.17 -1.96
CA LEU A 326 -19.00 -7.18 -3.14
C LEU A 326 -19.20 -8.60 -3.70
N GLU A 327 -18.19 -9.46 -3.63
CA GLU A 327 -18.30 -10.88 -4.00
C GLU A 327 -19.24 -11.63 -3.04
N ALA A 328 -19.16 -11.37 -1.73
CA ALA A 328 -20.10 -11.94 -0.75
C ALA A 328 -21.56 -11.50 -1.01
N GLN A 329 -21.76 -10.21 -1.34
CA GLN A 329 -23.09 -9.70 -1.71
C GLN A 329 -23.61 -10.33 -3.00
N TRP A 330 -22.73 -10.54 -3.98
CA TRP A 330 -23.08 -11.18 -5.23
C TRP A 330 -23.53 -12.64 -5.02
N GLU A 331 -22.78 -13.44 -4.25
CA GLU A 331 -23.15 -14.83 -3.95
C GLU A 331 -24.46 -14.94 -3.17
N GLU A 332 -24.70 -14.07 -2.18
CA GLU A 332 -25.97 -14.07 -1.46
C GLU A 332 -27.15 -13.70 -2.37
N ARG A 333 -27.01 -12.65 -3.21
CA ARG A 333 -28.07 -12.27 -4.14
C ARG A 333 -28.34 -13.35 -5.18
N LYS A 334 -27.31 -14.02 -5.68
CA LYS A 334 -27.43 -15.16 -6.59
C LYS A 334 -28.22 -16.30 -5.95
N ARG A 335 -27.97 -16.59 -4.67
CA ARG A 335 -28.76 -17.56 -3.90
C ARG A 335 -30.23 -17.16 -3.78
N LEU A 336 -30.50 -15.89 -3.49
CA LEU A 336 -31.87 -15.37 -3.39
C LEU A 336 -32.63 -15.44 -4.74
N VAL A 337 -31.96 -15.13 -5.85
CA VAL A 337 -32.53 -15.26 -7.20
C VAL A 337 -32.83 -16.73 -7.53
N ALA A 338 -31.92 -17.66 -7.20
CA ALA A 338 -32.15 -19.08 -7.40
C ALA A 338 -33.37 -19.60 -6.61
N LEU A 339 -33.53 -19.15 -5.35
CA LEU A 339 -34.71 -19.47 -4.55
C LEU A 339 -36.00 -18.88 -5.14
N ALA A 340 -35.95 -17.66 -5.66
CA ALA A 340 -37.08 -17.01 -6.33
C ALA A 340 -37.49 -17.78 -7.59
N TRP A 341 -36.53 -18.18 -8.42
CA TRP A 341 -36.79 -19.04 -9.59
C TRP A 341 -37.39 -20.39 -9.21
N GLY A 342 -36.90 -21.02 -8.13
CA GLY A 342 -37.50 -22.24 -7.59
C GLY A 342 -38.96 -22.05 -7.16
N SER A 343 -39.28 -20.89 -6.57
CA SER A 343 -40.66 -20.58 -6.18
C SER A 343 -41.59 -20.33 -7.39
N VAL A 344 -41.09 -19.65 -8.43
CA VAL A 344 -41.82 -19.44 -9.70
C VAL A 344 -42.11 -20.78 -10.36
N GLN A 345 -41.11 -21.66 -10.48
CA GLN A 345 -41.31 -22.99 -11.06
C GLN A 345 -42.29 -23.85 -10.25
N ALA A 346 -42.21 -23.82 -8.92
CA ALA A 346 -43.14 -24.56 -8.07
C ALA A 346 -44.59 -24.07 -8.25
N GLN A 347 -44.81 -22.75 -8.29
CA GLN A 347 -46.14 -22.17 -8.53
C GLN A 347 -46.68 -22.49 -9.93
N GLU A 348 -45.82 -22.43 -10.96
CA GLU A 348 -46.19 -22.78 -12.33
C GLU A 348 -46.58 -24.27 -12.45
N GLN A 349 -45.82 -25.17 -11.80
CA GLN A 349 -46.13 -26.59 -11.73
C GLN A 349 -47.45 -26.88 -10.99
N MET A 350 -47.83 -26.04 -10.02
CA MET A 350 -49.11 -26.18 -9.30
C MET A 350 -50.30 -25.61 -10.08
N LEU A 351 -50.12 -24.49 -10.80
CA LEU A 351 -51.22 -23.81 -11.51
C LEU A 351 -51.59 -24.50 -12.82
N ARG A 352 -50.61 -25.08 -13.53
CA ARG A 352 -50.84 -25.66 -14.86
C ARG A 352 -51.83 -26.84 -14.87
N PRO A 353 -51.74 -27.83 -13.96
CA PRO A 353 -52.74 -28.89 -13.89
C PRO A 353 -54.14 -28.38 -13.55
N VAL A 354 -54.24 -27.34 -12.73
CA VAL A 354 -55.54 -26.72 -12.36
C VAL A 354 -56.16 -26.01 -13.56
N GLN A 355 -55.35 -25.31 -14.36
CA GLN A 355 -55.79 -24.70 -15.63
C GLN A 355 -56.28 -25.78 -16.60
N ASP A 356 -55.48 -26.84 -16.81
CA ASP A 356 -55.83 -27.93 -17.72
C ASP A 356 -57.16 -28.62 -17.31
N ALA A 357 -57.36 -28.85 -16.01
CA ALA A 357 -58.61 -29.41 -15.47
C ALA A 357 -59.81 -28.46 -15.64
N MET A 358 -59.62 -27.16 -15.43
CA MET A 358 -60.67 -26.15 -15.64
C MET A 358 -61.08 -26.05 -17.12
N ASP A 359 -60.12 -26.07 -18.03
CA ASP A 359 -60.36 -26.04 -19.47
C ASP A 359 -61.08 -27.31 -19.96
N GLU A 360 -60.75 -28.47 -19.40
CA GLU A 360 -61.44 -29.74 -19.67
C GLU A 360 -62.90 -29.73 -19.18
N ILE A 361 -63.14 -29.31 -17.93
CA ILE A 361 -64.50 -29.19 -17.36
C ILE A 361 -65.33 -28.21 -18.19
N ARG A 362 -64.75 -27.08 -18.60
CA ARG A 362 -65.40 -26.10 -19.47
C ARG A 362 -65.83 -26.72 -20.79
N ARG A 363 -64.90 -27.41 -21.47
CA ARG A 363 -65.15 -28.08 -22.76
C ARG A 363 -66.26 -29.12 -22.65
N GLN A 364 -66.29 -29.89 -21.57
CA GLN A 364 -67.35 -30.87 -21.32
C GLN A 364 -68.70 -30.18 -21.12
N LEU A 365 -68.78 -29.15 -20.27
CA LEU A 365 -70.01 -28.37 -20.05
C LEU A 365 -70.53 -27.71 -21.34
N GLU A 366 -69.65 -27.18 -22.18
CA GLU A 366 -69.99 -26.61 -23.50
C GLU A 366 -70.48 -27.71 -24.46
N GLY A 367 -69.85 -28.89 -24.47
CA GLY A 367 -70.26 -30.05 -25.26
C GLY A 367 -71.65 -30.59 -24.88
N LEU A 368 -72.06 -30.40 -23.62
CA LEU A 368 -73.35 -30.84 -23.09
C LEU A 368 -74.49 -29.84 -23.32
N GLN A 369 -74.16 -28.59 -23.63
CA GLN A 369 -75.11 -27.51 -23.88
C GLN A 369 -75.98 -27.78 -25.14
N HIS A 370 -75.42 -28.48 -26.14
CA HIS A 370 -76.10 -28.84 -27.39
C HIS A 370 -77.04 -30.06 -27.29
N PRO A 371 -76.66 -31.21 -26.71
CA PRO A 371 -77.55 -32.37 -26.59
C PRO A 371 -78.74 -32.11 -25.65
N LEU A 372 -78.56 -31.34 -24.57
CA LEU A 372 -79.65 -31.03 -23.62
C LEU A 372 -80.75 -30.14 -24.21
N ALA A 373 -80.45 -29.30 -25.21
CA ALA A 373 -81.44 -28.49 -25.91
C ALA A 373 -82.33 -29.30 -26.88
N SER A 374 -82.00 -30.57 -27.13
CA SER A 374 -82.64 -31.42 -28.16
C SER A 374 -83.18 -32.77 -27.65
N LEU A 375 -83.04 -33.09 -26.36
CA LEU A 375 -83.46 -34.37 -25.78
C LEU A 375 -84.90 -34.33 -25.21
N PRO A 376 -85.79 -35.28 -25.59
CA PRO A 376 -87.10 -35.41 -24.97
C PRO A 376 -87.01 -35.84 -23.49
N GLU A 377 -88.02 -35.45 -22.69
CA GLU A 377 -88.07 -35.39 -21.20
C GLU A 377 -87.75 -36.69 -20.42
N GLY A 378 -87.40 -37.81 -21.06
CA GLY A 378 -87.14 -39.10 -20.40
C GLY A 378 -85.66 -39.53 -20.31
N VAL A 379 -84.77 -39.02 -21.16
CA VAL A 379 -83.37 -39.52 -21.30
C VAL A 379 -82.36 -38.63 -20.56
N GLN A 380 -82.82 -37.49 -20.04
CA GLN A 380 -81.99 -36.47 -19.40
C GLN A 380 -81.36 -36.95 -18.08
N GLY A 381 -81.97 -37.93 -17.41
CA GLY A 381 -81.45 -38.49 -16.15
C GLY A 381 -80.25 -39.44 -16.32
N GLU A 382 -80.17 -40.18 -17.42
CA GLU A 382 -79.03 -41.08 -17.70
C GLU A 382 -77.78 -40.29 -18.08
N VAL A 383 -77.92 -39.26 -18.92
CA VAL A 383 -76.81 -38.40 -19.35
C VAL A 383 -76.21 -37.63 -18.17
N LEU A 384 -77.03 -37.21 -17.20
CA LEU A 384 -76.57 -36.58 -15.95
C LEU A 384 -75.85 -37.55 -15.00
N ALA A 385 -76.24 -38.82 -14.98
CA ALA A 385 -75.55 -39.85 -14.21
C ALA A 385 -74.19 -40.19 -14.84
N GLU A 386 -74.12 -40.25 -16.17
CA GLU A 386 -72.87 -40.50 -16.91
C GLU A 386 -71.87 -39.35 -16.74
N LEU A 387 -72.35 -38.11 -16.80
CA LEU A 387 -71.62 -36.89 -16.47
C LEU A 387 -71.03 -36.90 -15.06
N SER A 388 -71.82 -37.31 -14.07
CA SER A 388 -71.35 -37.40 -12.68
C SER A 388 -70.21 -38.39 -12.53
N ARG A 389 -70.23 -39.46 -13.34
CA ARG A 389 -69.26 -40.55 -13.33
C ARG A 389 -67.97 -40.19 -14.07
N GLU A 390 -68.05 -39.42 -15.15
CA GLU A 390 -66.87 -38.89 -15.86
C GLU A 390 -66.19 -37.77 -15.07
N ILE A 391 -66.97 -36.91 -14.40
CA ILE A 391 -66.43 -35.90 -13.47
C ILE A 391 -65.76 -36.58 -12.25
N GLU A 392 -66.31 -37.69 -11.74
CA GLU A 392 -65.65 -38.52 -10.72
C GLU A 392 -64.34 -39.16 -11.21
N ALA A 393 -64.22 -39.47 -12.50
CA ALA A 393 -63.03 -40.10 -13.09
C ALA A 393 -61.90 -39.10 -13.41
N LEU A 394 -62.20 -37.81 -13.55
CA LEU A 394 -61.23 -36.73 -13.81
C LEU A 394 -60.54 -36.19 -12.54
N MET A 395 -60.93 -36.69 -11.38
CA MET A 395 -60.34 -36.35 -10.09
C MET A 395 -59.28 -37.40 -9.72
N PRO A 396 -58.00 -37.05 -9.54
CA PRO A 396 -57.07 -37.94 -8.86
C PRO A 396 -57.43 -38.01 -7.36
N SER A 397 -57.30 -39.21 -6.78
CA SER A 397 -57.48 -39.50 -5.36
C SER A 397 -56.55 -38.72 -4.44
#